data_AF-A0A011VXX5-F1
#
_entry.id   AF-A0A011VXX5-F1
#
_cell.length_a   1.000
_cell.length_b   1.000
_cell.length_c   1.000
_cell.angle_alpha   90.00
_cell.angle_beta   90.00
_cell.angle_gamma   90.00
#
_symmetry.space_group_name_H-M   'P 1'
#
loop_
_entity.id
_entity.type
_entity.pdbx_description
1 polymer ?
#
loop_
_entity_poly.entity_id
_entity_poly.type
_entity_poly.pdbx_seq_one_letter_code
_entity_poly.pdbx_strand_id
1 'polypeptide(L)'
;MKKTLSVFMAVIAAAAASTFAAFAGDVELDTQKAVETDKGITFTANSKDLAASQFTSDTTVKVAYSGGDGAESPVKLVLGYWDKNDNTEFEFGSPASAEVKASEVKDGEAVFTYADITEALGDNALSSVFAIDVEADGSTVTCTGFTATNVLSSKEMAENDFRRTIRVHAKKPATSENWGQSISVGVDQFDVSTMAENSFVIAVFESDLDKDVVSAPVEFIMQSTDDTISPKAKNNTVWGKVAPVIFNNKYALFDFESMEDAYGTDDFSCVSTVYIGDTGKSPITCTDIYALDIKTIAKDEPEVSENSEAAADNNNAVETTKPADTQTPAAVTSKDNSSSDNKDDEGSNFKLIVIGIVAGVIVAAGVIFLILGKKSRETYDVNKHRYVKK
;
A
#
# COMPACT_ATOMS: atom_id res chain seq x y z
N MET A 1 4.18 -58.44 3.41
CA MET A 1 4.56 -58.07 4.80
C MET A 1 5.65 -57.02 4.75
N LYS A 2 5.62 -56.04 5.67
CA LYS A 2 6.58 -54.92 5.81
C LYS A 2 6.55 -53.90 4.64
N LYS A 3 6.51 -52.58 4.87
CA LYS A 3 6.20 -51.79 6.07
C LYS A 3 5.64 -50.44 5.60
N THR A 4 4.71 -49.87 6.37
CA THR A 4 4.18 -48.51 6.22
C THR A 4 5.09 -47.46 6.87
N LEU A 5 5.21 -46.28 6.26
CA LEU A 5 5.36 -44.92 6.83
C LEU A 5 5.40 -43.96 5.61
N SER A 6 4.48 -43.00 5.46
CA SER A 6 4.52 -41.62 6.02
C SER A 6 5.59 -40.75 5.32
N VAL A 7 5.38 -39.48 4.95
CA VAL A 7 4.83 -38.37 5.77
C VAL A 7 4.13 -37.31 4.89
N PHE A 8 3.10 -36.66 5.45
CA PHE A 8 2.45 -35.45 4.92
C PHE A 8 3.41 -34.23 4.84
N MET A 9 3.36 -33.48 3.75
CA MET A 9 3.75 -32.06 3.72
C MET A 9 2.56 -31.23 3.23
N ALA A 10 2.27 -30.03 3.76
CA ALA A 10 2.65 -29.45 5.04
C ALA A 10 1.64 -28.32 5.37
N VAL A 11 0.46 -28.67 5.89
CA VAL A 11 -0.50 -27.67 6.41
C VAL A 11 -0.12 -27.35 7.85
N ILE A 12 0.80 -26.38 8.04
CA ILE A 12 1.14 -25.81 9.35
C ILE A 12 1.38 -24.31 9.22
N ALA A 13 0.31 -23.54 9.41
CA ALA A 13 0.35 -22.13 9.81
C ALA A 13 -0.84 -21.80 10.74
N ALA A 14 -1.22 -22.78 11.59
CA ALA A 14 -2.37 -22.67 12.48
C ALA A 14 -2.21 -23.55 13.73
N ALA A 15 -1.23 -23.24 14.59
CA ALA A 15 -1.12 -23.76 15.97
C ALA A 15 0.01 -23.08 16.78
N ALA A 16 -0.12 -21.78 17.05
CA ALA A 16 0.69 -21.09 18.07
C ALA A 16 -0.16 -20.16 18.96
N ALA A 17 -1.42 -20.55 19.21
CA ALA A 17 -2.28 -19.89 20.19
C ALA A 17 -1.88 -20.27 21.62
N SER A 18 -0.71 -19.80 22.06
CA SER A 18 -0.38 -19.73 23.48
C SER A 18 -1.08 -18.51 24.08
N THR A 19 -1.96 -18.75 25.05
CA THR A 19 -2.82 -17.75 25.68
C THR A 19 -2.04 -16.64 26.38
N PHE A 20 -1.75 -15.58 25.64
CA PHE A 20 -1.70 -14.22 26.18
C PHE A 20 -2.84 -13.46 25.51
N ALA A 21 -3.88 -13.14 26.28
CA ALA A 21 -4.77 -12.04 25.93
C ALA A 21 -4.00 -10.75 26.21
N ALA A 22 -3.05 -10.42 25.33
CA ALA A 22 -2.64 -9.04 25.16
C ALA A 22 -3.89 -8.28 24.70
N PHE A 23 -4.13 -7.12 25.30
CA PHE A 23 -5.31 -6.32 24.98
C PHE A 23 -5.11 -5.73 23.58
N ALA A 24 -5.66 -6.42 22.58
CA ALA A 24 -5.70 -5.91 21.21
C ALA A 24 -6.49 -4.58 21.23
N GLY A 25 -5.82 -3.50 20.85
CA GLY A 25 -6.35 -2.14 20.98
C GLY A 25 -7.46 -1.86 19.98
N ASP A 26 -8.20 -0.78 20.23
CA ASP A 26 -9.14 -0.22 19.26
C ASP A 26 -8.44 0.91 18.49
N VAL A 27 -8.63 0.96 17.17
CA VAL A 27 -8.16 2.05 16.31
C VAL A 27 -9.34 2.83 15.77
N GLU A 28 -9.43 4.11 16.13
CA GLU A 28 -10.38 5.07 15.59
C GLU A 28 -9.67 5.99 14.58
N LEU A 29 -10.27 6.22 13.41
CA LEU A 29 -9.69 7.01 12.34
C LEU A 29 -10.44 8.33 12.11
N ASP A 30 -9.69 9.40 11.81
CA ASP A 30 -10.25 10.72 11.53
C ASP A 30 -10.99 10.77 10.18
N THR A 31 -12.32 10.77 10.25
CA THR A 31 -13.25 10.82 9.11
C THR A 31 -13.54 12.23 8.59
N GLN A 32 -12.92 13.30 9.13
CA GLN A 32 -13.19 14.70 8.70
C GLN A 32 -12.97 14.99 7.21
N LYS A 33 -12.26 14.11 6.49
CA LYS A 33 -12.02 14.21 5.04
C LYS A 33 -12.91 13.30 4.20
N ALA A 34 -13.88 12.63 4.83
CA ALA A 34 -14.87 11.83 4.13
C ALA A 34 -15.72 12.72 3.21
N VAL A 35 -16.19 12.14 2.10
CA VAL A 35 -16.91 12.84 1.04
C VAL A 35 -18.32 12.26 0.92
N GLU A 36 -19.32 13.12 0.80
CA GLU A 36 -20.69 12.70 0.47
C GLU A 36 -20.74 12.18 -0.97
N THR A 37 -21.21 10.95 -1.16
CA THR A 37 -21.35 10.36 -2.50
C THR A 37 -22.51 9.36 -2.58
N ASP A 38 -23.11 9.21 -3.76
CA ASP A 38 -24.07 8.16 -4.10
C ASP A 38 -23.40 6.92 -4.73
N LYS A 39 -22.12 7.02 -5.11
CA LYS A 39 -21.33 5.96 -5.78
C LYS A 39 -19.84 6.06 -5.45
N GLY A 40 -19.23 4.92 -5.13
CA GLY A 40 -17.80 4.82 -4.85
C GLY A 40 -17.42 5.35 -3.46
N ILE A 41 -16.15 5.72 -3.31
CA ILE A 41 -15.49 5.87 -2.01
C ILE A 41 -15.93 7.16 -1.29
N THR A 42 -16.47 6.99 -0.07
CA THR A 42 -16.69 8.09 0.89
C THR A 42 -15.48 8.30 1.81
N PHE A 43 -14.76 7.23 2.19
CA PHE A 43 -13.59 7.30 3.07
C PHE A 43 -12.59 6.17 2.78
N THR A 44 -11.29 6.41 2.97
CA THR A 44 -10.22 5.41 2.79
C THR A 44 -9.37 5.28 4.05
N ALA A 45 -9.38 4.10 4.67
CA ALA A 45 -8.34 3.70 5.62
C ALA A 45 -7.17 3.07 4.83
N ASN A 46 -6.02 3.74 4.83
CA ASN A 46 -4.81 3.24 4.17
C ASN A 46 -3.93 2.44 5.16
N SER A 47 -3.08 1.55 4.65
CA SER A 47 -2.27 0.64 5.47
C SER A 47 -1.17 1.30 6.34
N LYS A 48 -0.95 2.62 6.23
CA LYS A 48 -0.10 3.38 7.17
C LYS A 48 -0.86 3.71 8.45
N ASP A 49 -2.15 4.00 8.33
CA ASP A 49 -3.03 4.41 9.43
C ASP A 49 -3.71 3.18 10.07
N LEU A 50 -4.16 2.22 9.26
CA LEU A 50 -4.66 0.91 9.70
C LEU A 50 -4.39 -0.15 8.61
N ALA A 51 -3.51 -1.11 8.89
CA ALA A 51 -3.27 -2.25 8.01
C ALA A 51 -4.19 -3.41 8.37
N ALA A 52 -4.83 -4.05 7.37
CA ALA A 52 -5.69 -5.21 7.62
C ALA A 52 -4.94 -6.40 8.26
N SER A 53 -3.61 -6.46 8.11
CA SER A 53 -2.76 -7.44 8.82
C SER A 53 -2.69 -7.24 10.34
N GLN A 54 -3.22 -6.13 10.87
CA GLN A 54 -3.45 -5.95 12.31
C GLN A 54 -4.71 -6.68 12.80
N PHE A 55 -5.57 -7.18 11.92
CA PHE A 55 -6.84 -7.76 12.32
C PHE A 55 -6.66 -9.15 12.94
N THR A 56 -7.28 -9.36 14.10
CA THR A 56 -7.37 -10.64 14.80
C THR A 56 -8.71 -11.31 14.48
N SER A 57 -8.89 -12.59 14.83
CA SER A 57 -10.16 -13.31 14.66
C SER A 57 -11.37 -12.61 15.29
N ASP A 58 -11.11 -11.76 16.29
CA ASP A 58 -12.11 -11.07 17.10
C ASP A 58 -12.27 -9.60 16.64
N THR A 59 -11.56 -9.18 15.58
CA THR A 59 -11.67 -7.84 15.02
C THR A 59 -13.04 -7.59 14.41
N THR A 60 -13.58 -6.41 14.72
CA THR A 60 -14.79 -5.88 14.11
C THR A 60 -14.49 -4.46 13.61
N VAL A 61 -14.78 -4.20 12.34
CA VAL A 61 -14.76 -2.85 11.78
C VAL A 61 -16.18 -2.29 11.86
N LYS A 62 -16.31 -1.10 12.44
CA LYS A 62 -17.55 -0.33 12.51
C LYS A 62 -17.40 0.93 11.69
N VAL A 63 -18.39 1.19 10.86
CA VAL A 63 -18.50 2.39 10.05
C VAL A 63 -19.78 3.11 10.44
N ALA A 64 -19.65 4.21 11.19
CA ALA A 64 -20.75 5.14 11.38
C ALA A 64 -20.92 5.97 10.10
N TYR A 65 -22.16 6.23 9.71
CA TYR A 65 -22.48 6.98 8.49
C TYR A 65 -23.66 7.94 8.70
N SER A 66 -23.80 8.88 7.77
CA SER A 66 -24.99 9.71 7.58
C SER A 66 -25.51 9.56 6.15
N GLY A 67 -26.81 9.74 5.96
CA GLY A 67 -27.48 9.39 4.71
C GLY A 67 -27.86 7.91 4.64
N GLY A 68 -28.31 7.47 3.46
CA GLY A 68 -28.88 6.14 3.22
C GLY A 68 -30.30 5.94 3.76
N ASP A 69 -31.20 5.49 2.89
CA ASP A 69 -32.58 5.11 3.23
C ASP A 69 -32.77 3.61 2.94
N GLY A 70 -32.97 2.78 3.96
CA GLY A 70 -33.20 1.34 3.74
C GLY A 70 -33.12 0.46 4.98
N ALA A 71 -33.29 -0.84 4.76
CA ALA A 71 -33.02 -1.90 5.74
C ALA A 71 -31.72 -2.65 5.45
N GLU A 72 -31.11 -2.42 4.28
CA GLU A 72 -29.77 -2.90 3.91
C GLU A 72 -28.73 -1.82 4.27
N SER A 73 -27.47 -2.21 4.39
CA SER A 73 -26.38 -1.27 4.65
C SER A 73 -26.22 -0.31 3.47
N PRO A 74 -26.24 1.02 3.68
CA PRO A 74 -25.98 1.97 2.60
C PRO A 74 -24.48 2.16 2.35
N VAL A 75 -23.63 1.47 3.11
CA VAL A 75 -22.17 1.39 2.93
C VAL A 75 -21.69 -0.05 2.86
N LYS A 76 -20.63 -0.29 2.10
CA LYS A 76 -19.85 -1.54 2.09
C LYS A 76 -18.37 -1.22 2.27
N LEU A 77 -17.56 -2.22 2.65
CA LEU A 77 -16.11 -2.09 2.52
C LEU A 77 -15.67 -2.61 1.15
N VAL A 78 -14.67 -1.98 0.57
CA VAL A 78 -13.93 -2.47 -0.58
C VAL A 78 -12.46 -2.57 -0.17
N LEU A 79 -11.95 -3.80 -0.14
CA LEU A 79 -10.56 -4.08 0.21
C LEU A 79 -9.72 -4.00 -1.06
N GLY A 80 -8.87 -2.99 -1.17
CA GLY A 80 -7.85 -2.92 -2.21
C GLY A 80 -6.64 -3.77 -1.81
N TYR A 81 -6.31 -4.80 -2.58
CA TYR A 81 -5.23 -5.74 -2.26
C TYR A 81 -4.39 -6.14 -3.47
N TRP A 82 -3.16 -6.60 -3.24
CA TRP A 82 -2.30 -7.14 -4.30
C TRP A 82 -2.51 -8.65 -4.46
N ASP A 83 -3.23 -9.06 -5.50
CA ASP A 83 -3.45 -10.48 -5.81
C ASP A 83 -2.20 -11.08 -6.45
N LYS A 84 -1.41 -11.81 -5.66
CA LYS A 84 -0.22 -12.54 -6.12
C LYS A 84 -0.56 -13.76 -6.98
N ASN A 85 -1.84 -14.12 -7.13
CA ASN A 85 -2.32 -15.25 -7.93
C ASN A 85 -2.87 -14.82 -9.31
N ASP A 86 -3.06 -13.52 -9.55
CA ASP A 86 -3.45 -13.01 -10.87
C ASP A 86 -2.25 -12.95 -11.82
N ASN A 87 -2.01 -14.06 -12.50
CA ASN A 87 -0.93 -14.21 -13.45
C ASN A 87 -1.26 -13.62 -14.85
N THR A 88 -2.35 -12.85 -15.02
CA THR A 88 -2.90 -12.55 -16.35
C THR A 88 -2.29 -11.33 -17.04
N GLU A 89 -1.93 -10.28 -16.30
CA GLU A 89 -1.29 -9.07 -16.87
C GLU A 89 0.21 -8.96 -16.54
N PHE A 90 0.62 -9.39 -15.35
CA PHE A 90 1.99 -9.27 -14.85
C PHE A 90 2.35 -10.55 -14.07
N GLU A 91 3.55 -11.10 -14.28
CA GLU A 91 3.94 -12.41 -13.71
C GLU A 91 4.12 -12.39 -12.17
N PHE A 92 3.84 -11.26 -11.52
CA PHE A 92 3.91 -11.07 -10.07
C PHE A 92 2.57 -10.69 -9.41
N GLY A 93 1.46 -10.74 -10.16
CA GLY A 93 0.14 -10.34 -9.67
C GLY A 93 -0.31 -8.95 -10.13
N SER A 94 -1.49 -8.56 -9.65
CA SER A 94 -2.16 -7.29 -9.98
C SER A 94 -2.76 -6.63 -8.73
N PRO A 95 -3.00 -5.31 -8.73
CA PRO A 95 -3.98 -4.70 -7.83
C PRO A 95 -5.38 -5.25 -8.14
N ALA A 96 -6.07 -5.72 -7.11
CA ALA A 96 -7.43 -6.26 -7.17
C ALA A 96 -8.30 -5.64 -6.05
N SER A 97 -9.59 -5.91 -6.08
CA SER A 97 -10.53 -5.50 -5.03
C SER A 97 -11.48 -6.61 -4.62
N ALA A 98 -11.91 -6.59 -3.35
CA ALA A 98 -12.92 -7.49 -2.79
C ALA A 98 -13.98 -6.67 -2.02
N GLU A 99 -15.26 -6.91 -2.30
CA GLU A 99 -16.36 -6.25 -1.60
C GLU A 99 -16.76 -7.03 -0.34
N VAL A 100 -16.85 -6.34 0.80
CA VAL A 100 -17.33 -6.90 2.06
C VAL A 100 -18.67 -6.26 2.40
N LYS A 101 -19.71 -7.07 2.58
CA LYS A 101 -21.02 -6.62 3.04
C LYS A 101 -21.05 -6.52 4.56
N ALA A 102 -21.85 -5.60 5.09
CA ALA A 102 -22.05 -5.50 6.53
C ALA A 102 -22.83 -6.71 7.05
N SER A 103 -22.32 -7.31 8.14
CA SER A 103 -22.97 -8.40 8.87
C SER A 103 -24.13 -7.90 9.73
N GLU A 104 -24.04 -6.68 10.27
CA GLU A 104 -25.10 -6.00 11.03
C GLU A 104 -25.17 -4.52 10.64
N VAL A 105 -26.38 -3.96 10.65
CA VAL A 105 -26.64 -2.53 10.46
C VAL A 105 -27.57 -2.08 11.56
N LYS A 106 -27.15 -1.09 12.35
CA LYS A 106 -27.90 -0.64 13.52
C LYS A 106 -27.53 0.79 13.92
N ASP A 107 -28.53 1.59 14.28
CA ASP A 107 -28.37 2.93 14.86
C ASP A 107 -27.47 3.90 14.05
N GLY A 108 -27.34 3.70 12.73
CA GLY A 108 -26.47 4.48 11.84
C GLY A 108 -25.04 3.95 11.69
N GLU A 109 -24.77 2.74 12.20
CA GLU A 109 -23.50 2.03 12.06
C GLU A 109 -23.67 0.76 11.22
N ALA A 110 -22.70 0.52 10.34
CA ALA A 110 -22.51 -0.74 9.61
C ALA A 110 -21.33 -1.52 10.23
N VAL A 111 -21.52 -2.82 10.44
CA VAL A 111 -20.58 -3.68 11.17
C VAL A 111 -20.06 -4.78 10.24
N PHE A 112 -18.73 -4.88 10.14
CA PHE A 112 -18.02 -5.86 9.31
C PHE A 112 -17.09 -6.68 10.20
N THR A 113 -17.24 -8.00 10.20
CA THR A 113 -16.44 -8.89 11.04
C THR A 113 -15.18 -9.38 10.32
N TYR A 114 -14.19 -9.86 11.08
CA TYR A 114 -13.05 -10.59 10.52
C TYR A 114 -13.47 -11.73 9.58
N ALA A 115 -14.56 -12.43 9.89
CA ALA A 115 -15.08 -13.52 9.06
C ALA A 115 -15.55 -13.00 7.69
N ASP A 116 -16.33 -11.92 7.63
CA ASP A 116 -16.79 -11.33 6.37
C ASP A 116 -15.60 -10.85 5.52
N ILE A 117 -14.62 -10.19 6.16
CA ILE A 117 -13.41 -9.65 5.53
C ILE A 117 -12.55 -10.78 4.93
N THR A 118 -12.37 -11.88 5.65
CA THR A 118 -11.58 -13.02 5.17
C THR A 118 -12.33 -13.89 4.16
N GLU A 119 -13.65 -14.03 4.26
CA GLU A 119 -14.47 -14.68 3.22
C GLU A 119 -14.38 -13.91 1.89
N ALA A 120 -14.42 -12.57 1.92
CA ALA A 120 -14.31 -11.74 0.73
C ALA A 120 -12.91 -11.79 0.07
N LEU A 121 -11.82 -11.88 0.86
CA LEU A 121 -10.45 -12.03 0.35
C LEU A 121 -10.15 -13.46 -0.17
N GLY A 122 -10.88 -14.47 0.32
CA GLY A 122 -10.63 -15.87 0.01
C GLY A 122 -9.26 -16.34 0.50
N ASP A 123 -8.45 -16.89 -0.40
CA ASP A 123 -7.09 -17.37 -0.08
C ASP A 123 -6.04 -16.23 0.03
N ASN A 124 -6.43 -14.97 -0.20
CA ASN A 124 -5.52 -13.82 -0.12
C ASN A 124 -5.23 -13.40 1.33
N ALA A 125 -3.95 -13.22 1.65
CA ALA A 125 -3.53 -12.81 2.99
C ALA A 125 -3.86 -11.34 3.28
N LEU A 126 -4.26 -11.03 4.51
CA LEU A 126 -4.52 -9.66 4.99
C LEU A 126 -3.32 -8.71 4.82
N SER A 127 -2.09 -9.23 4.77
CA SER A 127 -0.88 -8.45 4.47
C SER A 127 -0.79 -7.93 3.03
N SER A 128 -1.59 -8.46 2.11
CA SER A 128 -1.71 -7.97 0.72
C SER A 128 -2.61 -6.74 0.59
N VAL A 129 -3.47 -6.48 1.59
CA VAL A 129 -4.40 -5.33 1.60
C VAL A 129 -3.61 -4.04 1.81
N PHE A 130 -3.79 -3.09 0.90
CA PHE A 130 -3.17 -1.76 0.93
C PHE A 130 -4.16 -0.63 1.23
N ALA A 131 -5.46 -0.86 1.02
CA ALA A 131 -6.54 0.08 1.34
C ALA A 131 -7.79 -0.67 1.81
N ILE A 132 -8.50 -0.06 2.75
CA ILE A 132 -9.86 -0.43 3.17
C ILE A 132 -10.72 0.79 2.88
N ASP A 133 -11.40 0.76 1.74
CA ASP A 133 -12.28 1.83 1.30
C ASP A 133 -13.69 1.59 1.84
N VAL A 134 -14.34 2.64 2.33
CA VAL A 134 -15.78 2.67 2.62
C VAL A 134 -16.45 3.23 1.37
N GLU A 135 -17.27 2.43 0.71
CA GLU A 135 -18.02 2.83 -0.48
C GLU A 135 -19.52 2.92 -0.24
N ALA A 136 -20.16 3.85 -0.94
CA ALA A 136 -21.62 3.94 -1.02
C ALA A 136 -22.21 2.72 -1.76
N ASP A 137 -23.16 2.03 -1.11
CA ASP A 137 -23.89 0.90 -1.70
C ASP A 137 -25.32 1.33 -2.04
N GLY A 138 -25.49 1.86 -3.26
CA GLY A 138 -26.80 2.17 -3.85
C GLY A 138 -27.54 3.41 -3.33
N SER A 139 -26.98 4.18 -2.39
CA SER A 139 -27.61 5.39 -1.86
C SER A 139 -26.58 6.46 -1.43
N THR A 140 -27.01 7.71 -1.32
CA THR A 140 -26.14 8.83 -0.91
C THR A 140 -25.77 8.73 0.57
N VAL A 141 -24.46 8.66 0.84
CA VAL A 141 -23.90 8.53 2.19
C VAL A 141 -22.63 9.36 2.39
N THR A 142 -22.34 9.67 3.65
CA THR A 142 -21.03 10.12 4.13
C THR A 142 -20.58 9.23 5.29
N CYS A 143 -19.35 8.71 5.26
CA CYS A 143 -18.75 8.08 6.44
C CYS A 143 -18.47 9.13 7.52
N THR A 144 -19.03 8.94 8.71
CA THR A 144 -18.92 9.89 9.85
C THR A 144 -18.06 9.34 10.98
N GLY A 145 -17.80 8.03 11.03
CA GLY A 145 -16.85 7.42 11.96
C GLY A 145 -16.34 6.08 11.44
N PHE A 146 -15.09 5.75 11.77
CA PHE A 146 -14.47 4.47 11.41
C PHE A 146 -13.68 3.96 12.61
N THR A 147 -14.02 2.77 13.10
CA THR A 147 -13.35 2.13 14.24
C THR A 147 -13.08 0.66 13.93
N ALA A 148 -11.85 0.20 14.11
CA ALA A 148 -11.51 -1.23 14.09
C ALA A 148 -11.15 -1.68 15.51
N THR A 149 -11.94 -2.59 16.08
CA THR A 149 -11.74 -3.08 17.45
C THR A 149 -10.86 -4.32 17.49
N ASN A 150 -10.25 -4.60 18.64
CA ASN A 150 -9.44 -5.80 18.87
C ASN A 150 -8.34 -6.01 17.81
N VAL A 151 -7.60 -4.96 17.43
CA VAL A 151 -6.49 -5.02 16.46
C VAL A 151 -5.13 -5.06 17.15
N LEU A 152 -4.14 -5.66 16.50
CA LEU A 152 -2.75 -5.69 16.96
C LEU A 152 -2.15 -4.28 16.96
N SER A 153 -1.47 -3.92 18.05
CA SER A 153 -0.69 -2.69 18.14
C SER A 153 0.48 -2.69 17.14
N SER A 154 1.00 -1.51 16.79
CA SER A 154 2.20 -1.41 15.93
C SER A 154 3.43 -2.10 16.55
N LYS A 155 3.46 -2.22 17.89
CA LYS A 155 4.51 -2.93 18.62
C LYS A 155 4.38 -4.45 18.46
N GLU A 156 3.20 -5.03 18.70
CA GLU A 156 2.96 -6.47 18.51
C GLU A 156 3.19 -6.90 17.06
N MET A 157 2.80 -6.04 16.11
CA MET A 157 3.08 -6.22 14.69
C MET A 157 4.59 -6.32 14.41
N ALA A 158 5.39 -5.43 15.00
CA ALA A 158 6.84 -5.42 14.83
C ALA A 158 7.52 -6.61 15.55
N GLU A 159 7.11 -6.93 16.78
CA GLU A 159 7.66 -8.02 17.59
C GLU A 159 7.41 -9.41 16.98
N ASN A 160 6.31 -9.57 16.24
CA ASN A 160 5.93 -10.83 15.58
C ASN A 160 6.18 -10.81 14.05
N ASP A 161 6.91 -9.82 13.54
CA ASP A 161 7.28 -9.64 12.12
C ASP A 161 6.08 -9.62 11.14
N PHE A 162 4.91 -9.15 11.60
CA PHE A 162 3.74 -8.99 10.73
C PHE A 162 4.00 -7.95 9.63
N ARG A 163 3.79 -8.38 8.39
CA ARG A 163 4.02 -7.59 7.19
C ARG A 163 2.74 -6.93 6.67
N ARG A 164 2.91 -5.87 5.90
CA ARG A 164 1.83 -5.13 5.21
C ARG A 164 2.25 -4.74 3.80
N THR A 165 1.28 -4.35 2.99
CA THR A 165 1.50 -3.74 1.69
C THR A 165 1.21 -2.25 1.79
N ILE A 166 2.13 -1.41 1.32
CA ILE A 166 1.96 0.04 1.25
C ILE A 166 1.61 0.42 -0.19
N ARG A 167 0.60 1.27 -0.38
CA ARG A 167 0.32 1.94 -1.66
C ARG A 167 0.59 3.43 -1.53
N VAL A 168 1.42 3.97 -2.42
CA VAL A 168 1.58 5.42 -2.62
C VAL A 168 0.95 5.79 -3.94
N HIS A 169 -0.21 6.46 -3.88
CA HIS A 169 -0.93 6.93 -5.06
C HIS A 169 -0.55 8.39 -5.40
N ALA A 170 -0.20 8.64 -6.67
CA ALA A 170 0.11 9.96 -7.18
C ALA A 170 -1.18 10.79 -7.36
N LYS A 171 -1.52 11.64 -6.37
CA LYS A 171 -2.69 12.53 -6.42
C LYS A 171 -2.75 13.46 -7.65
N LYS A 172 -1.59 13.72 -8.26
CA LYS A 172 -1.40 14.47 -9.51
C LYS A 172 -0.21 13.82 -10.23
N PRO A 173 -0.41 12.74 -11.00
CA PRO A 173 0.69 12.08 -11.67
C PRO A 173 1.27 13.02 -12.72
N ALA A 174 2.60 13.04 -12.85
CA ALA A 174 3.31 13.89 -13.79
C ALA A 174 4.05 13.03 -14.81
N THR A 175 3.88 13.32 -16.09
CA THR A 175 4.69 12.68 -17.13
C THR A 175 6.14 13.16 -17.01
N SER A 176 7.09 12.25 -16.88
CA SER A 176 8.52 12.57 -16.94
C SER A 176 9.10 12.30 -18.31
N GLU A 177 10.09 13.10 -18.69
CA GLU A 177 10.88 12.94 -19.90
C GLU A 177 12.33 13.35 -19.64
N ASN A 178 13.25 12.89 -20.50
CA ASN A 178 14.66 13.28 -20.50
C ASN A 178 15.40 13.00 -19.17
N TRP A 179 15.18 11.82 -18.58
CA TRP A 179 15.68 11.43 -17.25
C TRP A 179 15.06 12.22 -16.09
N GLY A 180 13.77 12.57 -16.24
CA GLY A 180 12.97 13.22 -15.22
C GLY A 180 12.45 12.26 -14.16
N GLN A 181 11.72 12.79 -13.19
CA GLN A 181 11.07 12.03 -12.12
C GLN A 181 9.56 12.22 -12.26
N SER A 182 8.82 11.12 -12.36
CA SER A 182 7.36 11.11 -12.52
C SER A 182 6.64 11.17 -11.17
N ILE A 183 7.25 10.58 -10.14
CA ILE A 183 6.81 10.69 -8.73
C ILE A 183 8.04 10.84 -7.82
N SER A 184 7.84 11.56 -6.72
CA SER A 184 8.78 11.73 -5.61
C SER A 184 8.05 11.36 -4.32
N VAL A 185 8.65 10.49 -3.50
CA VAL A 185 7.99 9.91 -2.32
C VAL A 185 8.93 10.02 -1.12
N GLY A 186 8.46 10.69 -0.08
CA GLY A 186 9.20 10.86 1.19
C GLY A 186 8.99 9.69 2.15
N VAL A 187 9.85 9.61 3.16
CA VAL A 187 9.79 8.60 4.24
C VAL A 187 8.45 8.60 5.01
N ASP A 188 7.71 9.71 5.01
CA ASP A 188 6.39 9.80 5.62
C ASP A 188 5.33 9.00 4.84
N GLN A 189 5.54 8.74 3.55
CA GLN A 189 4.67 7.96 2.69
C GLN A 189 5.18 6.53 2.50
N PHE A 190 6.50 6.37 2.32
CA PHE A 190 7.17 5.07 2.22
C PHE A 190 8.60 5.17 2.76
N ASP A 191 8.81 4.64 3.96
CA ASP A 191 10.13 4.48 4.56
C ASP A 191 10.75 3.14 4.10
N VAL A 192 11.72 3.19 3.19
CA VAL A 192 12.40 1.99 2.68
C VAL A 192 13.22 1.22 3.72
N SER A 193 13.57 1.82 4.87
CA SER A 193 14.26 1.09 5.96
C SER A 193 13.41 -0.04 6.55
N THR A 194 12.09 -0.01 6.29
CA THR A 194 11.13 -1.06 6.68
C THR A 194 11.11 -2.27 5.74
N MET A 195 11.90 -2.27 4.66
CA MET A 195 12.03 -3.41 3.75
C MET A 195 12.84 -4.58 4.37
N ALA A 196 12.84 -5.71 3.68
CA ALA A 196 13.68 -6.88 3.95
C ALA A 196 13.99 -7.61 2.62
N GLU A 197 14.85 -8.63 2.66
CA GLU A 197 15.21 -9.47 1.50
C GLU A 197 14.01 -9.95 0.66
N ASN A 198 12.84 -10.14 1.28
CA ASN A 198 11.62 -10.61 0.65
C ASN A 198 10.63 -9.50 0.24
N SER A 199 11.00 -8.23 0.38
CA SER A 199 10.19 -7.08 -0.02
C SER A 199 10.42 -6.70 -1.48
N PHE A 200 9.38 -6.18 -2.12
CA PHE A 200 9.39 -5.77 -3.52
C PHE A 200 8.77 -4.38 -3.67
N VAL A 201 9.22 -3.61 -4.64
CA VAL A 201 8.57 -2.37 -5.06
C VAL A 201 8.06 -2.55 -6.49
N ILE A 202 6.81 -2.18 -6.74
CA ILE A 202 6.18 -2.23 -8.06
C ILE A 202 5.68 -0.84 -8.41
N ALA A 203 6.19 -0.28 -9.49
CA ALA A 203 5.67 0.95 -10.08
C ALA A 203 4.59 0.61 -11.10
N VAL A 204 3.45 1.30 -11.01
CA VAL A 204 2.40 1.30 -12.05
C VAL A 204 2.50 2.60 -12.81
N PHE A 205 2.64 2.52 -14.13
CA PHE A 205 2.88 3.67 -15.00
C PHE A 205 2.26 3.48 -16.37
N GLU A 206 1.96 4.61 -17.02
CA GLU A 206 1.66 4.66 -18.46
C GLU A 206 2.93 5.02 -19.23
N SER A 207 3.12 4.44 -20.43
CA SER A 207 4.20 4.84 -21.35
C SER A 207 3.87 4.49 -22.80
N ASP A 208 4.29 5.34 -23.73
CA ASP A 208 4.19 5.13 -25.18
C ASP A 208 5.21 4.11 -25.74
N LEU A 209 5.74 3.23 -24.89
CA LEU A 209 6.79 2.29 -25.26
C LEU A 209 6.25 1.17 -26.17
N ASP A 210 6.88 1.00 -27.34
CA ASP A 210 6.64 -0.14 -28.22
C ASP A 210 6.87 -1.47 -27.49
N LYS A 211 5.99 -2.45 -27.75
CA LYS A 211 5.96 -3.75 -27.05
C LYS A 211 7.20 -4.62 -27.23
N ASP A 212 8.06 -4.29 -28.20
CA ASP A 212 9.26 -5.04 -28.55
C ASP A 212 10.55 -4.47 -27.91
N VAL A 213 10.45 -3.46 -27.04
CA VAL A 213 11.63 -2.81 -26.43
C VAL A 213 12.19 -3.62 -25.25
N VAL A 214 13.44 -4.05 -25.38
CA VAL A 214 14.16 -4.89 -24.40
C VAL A 214 14.73 -4.15 -23.17
N SER A 215 14.61 -2.82 -23.10
CA SER A 215 15.12 -2.01 -21.99
C SER A 215 14.00 -1.21 -21.32
N ALA A 216 13.88 -1.33 -20.01
CA ALA A 216 12.83 -0.65 -19.25
C ALA A 216 12.83 0.87 -19.48
N PRO A 217 11.64 1.50 -19.64
CA PRO A 217 11.51 2.95 -19.77
C PRO A 217 11.65 3.66 -18.42
N VAL A 218 11.70 2.90 -17.33
CA VAL A 218 11.52 3.33 -15.94
C VAL A 218 12.64 2.80 -15.05
N GLU A 219 13.06 3.61 -14.07
CA GLU A 219 13.98 3.27 -12.99
C GLU A 219 13.39 3.65 -11.62
N PHE A 220 13.69 2.87 -10.59
CA PHE A 220 13.50 3.24 -9.18
C PHE A 220 14.79 3.86 -8.66
N ILE A 221 14.68 4.94 -7.89
CA ILE A 221 15.84 5.71 -7.42
C ILE A 221 15.73 5.88 -5.92
N MET A 222 16.77 5.48 -5.19
CA MET A 222 16.94 5.80 -3.78
C MET A 222 17.92 6.96 -3.61
N GLN A 223 17.46 8.05 -2.99
CA GLN A 223 18.30 9.20 -2.66
C GLN A 223 18.52 9.31 -1.15
N SER A 224 19.77 9.53 -0.76
CA SER A 224 20.12 10.09 0.54
C SER A 224 20.94 11.37 0.36
N THR A 225 20.75 12.34 1.25
CA THR A 225 21.67 13.49 1.44
C THR A 225 22.58 13.32 2.65
N ASP A 226 22.56 12.12 3.25
CA ASP A 226 23.47 11.65 4.28
C ASP A 226 24.24 10.45 3.68
N ASP A 227 25.57 10.51 3.74
CA ASP A 227 26.48 9.51 3.18
C ASP A 227 27.18 8.64 4.23
N THR A 228 26.77 8.71 5.50
CA THR A 228 27.44 8.00 6.60
C THR A 228 27.31 6.48 6.51
N ILE A 229 26.25 5.96 5.86
CA ILE A 229 25.92 4.54 5.76
C ILE A 229 26.30 3.93 4.39
N SER A 230 25.99 4.61 3.28
CA SER A 230 26.18 4.04 1.94
C SER A 230 27.60 4.21 1.39
N PRO A 231 28.28 3.12 0.97
CA PRO A 231 29.59 3.21 0.32
C PRO A 231 29.54 3.68 -1.14
N LYS A 232 28.34 3.94 -1.70
CA LYS A 232 28.15 4.42 -3.09
C LYS A 232 28.08 5.94 -3.20
N ALA A 233 28.04 6.64 -2.07
CA ALA A 233 27.89 8.08 -2.00
C ALA A 233 29.00 8.84 -2.74
N LYS A 234 28.63 10.00 -3.29
CA LYS A 234 29.53 10.93 -3.97
C LYS A 234 29.11 12.35 -3.61
N ASN A 235 30.04 13.15 -3.11
CA ASN A 235 29.79 14.53 -2.66
C ASN A 235 28.63 14.61 -1.64
N ASN A 236 28.61 13.70 -0.66
CA ASN A 236 27.61 13.64 0.40
C ASN A 236 26.18 13.40 -0.11
N THR A 237 26.03 12.62 -1.19
CA THR A 237 24.73 12.24 -1.74
C THR A 237 24.83 10.85 -2.37
N VAL A 238 23.82 10.02 -2.15
CA VAL A 238 23.62 8.75 -2.87
C VAL A 238 22.51 8.95 -3.91
N TRP A 239 22.67 8.31 -5.06
CA TRP A 239 21.67 8.28 -6.12
C TRP A 239 21.62 6.86 -6.69
N GLY A 240 21.06 5.94 -5.89
CA GLY A 240 20.99 4.51 -6.19
C GLY A 240 19.91 4.23 -7.24
N LYS A 241 20.31 4.21 -8.51
CA LYS A 241 19.44 3.85 -9.63
C LYS A 241 19.30 2.33 -9.74
N VAL A 242 18.07 1.85 -9.73
CA VAL A 242 17.68 0.44 -9.81
C VAL A 242 16.89 0.24 -11.10
N ALA A 243 17.35 -0.67 -11.95
CA ALA A 243 16.57 -1.15 -13.10
C ALA A 243 15.60 -2.24 -12.63
N PRO A 244 14.39 -2.35 -13.22
CA PRO A 244 13.45 -3.39 -12.83
C PRO A 244 13.92 -4.76 -13.32
N VAL A 245 13.68 -5.79 -12.51
CA VAL A 245 14.01 -7.19 -12.86
C VAL A 245 12.92 -7.84 -13.72
N ILE A 246 11.69 -7.34 -13.64
CA ILE A 246 10.56 -7.69 -14.52
C ILE A 246 9.81 -6.39 -14.84
N PHE A 247 9.49 -6.16 -16.11
CA PHE A 247 8.63 -5.04 -16.51
C PHE A 247 7.77 -5.39 -17.73
N ASN A 248 6.66 -4.68 -17.90
CA ASN A 248 5.91 -4.58 -19.14
C ASN A 248 5.58 -3.09 -19.41
N ASN A 249 4.57 -2.79 -20.23
CA ASN A 249 4.18 -1.42 -20.55
C ASN A 249 3.25 -0.75 -19.52
N LYS A 250 2.96 -1.42 -18.39
CA LYS A 250 2.15 -0.92 -17.26
C LYS A 250 2.87 -1.01 -15.91
N TYR A 251 3.69 -2.05 -15.72
CA TYR A 251 4.26 -2.44 -14.44
C TYR A 251 5.77 -2.62 -14.53
N ALA A 252 6.48 -2.26 -13.46
CA ALA A 252 7.90 -2.53 -13.29
C ALA A 252 8.18 -2.93 -11.83
N LEU A 253 8.79 -4.11 -11.64
CA LEU A 253 9.13 -4.66 -10.33
C LEU A 253 10.63 -4.53 -10.07
N PHE A 254 10.93 -4.02 -8.89
CA PHE A 254 12.27 -3.83 -8.33
C PHE A 254 12.36 -4.68 -7.06
N ASP A 255 13.39 -5.52 -6.96
CA ASP A 255 13.63 -6.38 -5.81
C ASP A 255 14.65 -5.77 -4.83
N PHE A 256 14.66 -6.30 -3.61
CA PHE A 256 15.56 -5.85 -2.54
C PHE A 256 17.04 -6.04 -2.92
N GLU A 257 17.42 -7.15 -3.57
CA GLU A 257 18.81 -7.42 -3.98
C GLU A 257 19.33 -6.33 -4.95
N SER A 258 18.54 -5.92 -5.95
CA SER A 258 18.93 -4.85 -6.87
C SER A 258 18.99 -3.47 -6.20
N MET A 259 18.18 -3.24 -5.16
CA MET A 259 18.23 -2.03 -4.34
C MET A 259 19.52 -1.99 -3.49
N GLU A 260 19.82 -3.09 -2.78
CA GLU A 260 21.05 -3.27 -2.01
C GLU A 260 22.29 -3.07 -2.90
N ASP A 261 22.33 -3.66 -4.10
CA ASP A 261 23.45 -3.53 -5.04
C ASP A 261 23.64 -2.08 -5.53
N ALA A 262 22.54 -1.36 -5.77
CA ALA A 262 22.56 0.04 -6.24
C ALA A 262 22.96 1.01 -5.13
N TYR A 263 22.49 0.79 -3.89
CA TYR A 263 22.79 1.60 -2.71
C TYR A 263 24.12 1.20 -2.02
N GLY A 264 24.57 -0.03 -2.25
CA GLY A 264 25.80 -0.63 -1.74
C GLY A 264 25.73 -1.19 -0.32
N THR A 265 24.54 -1.27 0.26
CA THR A 265 24.25 -1.79 1.62
C THR A 265 22.74 -2.01 1.76
N ASP A 266 22.34 -2.94 2.62
CA ASP A 266 20.95 -3.29 2.95
C ASP A 266 20.31 -2.32 3.95
N ASP A 267 21.14 -1.64 4.76
CA ASP A 267 20.75 -0.52 5.62
C ASP A 267 20.31 0.71 4.80
N PHE A 268 19.01 0.81 4.53
CA PHE A 268 18.39 1.95 3.86
C PHE A 268 17.99 3.11 4.81
N SER A 269 18.41 3.12 6.08
CA SER A 269 17.98 4.12 7.09
C SER A 269 18.26 5.59 6.74
N CYS A 270 19.27 5.86 5.90
CA CYS A 270 19.58 7.21 5.41
C CYS A 270 18.83 7.62 4.14
N VAL A 271 18.03 6.74 3.51
CA VAL A 271 17.27 7.10 2.29
C VAL A 271 16.14 8.04 2.67
N SER A 272 16.22 9.29 2.21
CA SER A 272 15.26 10.35 2.55
C SER A 272 14.11 10.48 1.55
N THR A 273 14.35 10.07 0.30
CA THR A 273 13.38 10.16 -0.79
C THR A 273 13.60 9.02 -1.77
N VAL A 274 12.50 8.46 -2.29
CA VAL A 274 12.53 7.56 -3.44
C VAL A 274 11.76 8.15 -4.62
N TYR A 275 12.19 7.81 -5.83
CA TYR A 275 11.58 8.28 -7.07
C TYR A 275 11.30 7.13 -8.02
N ILE A 276 10.27 7.33 -8.86
CA ILE A 276 10.14 6.64 -10.15
C ILE A 276 10.44 7.66 -11.24
N GLY A 277 11.42 7.37 -12.09
CA GLY A 277 11.87 8.27 -13.16
C GLY A 277 12.03 7.54 -14.50
N ASP A 278 12.06 8.29 -15.60
CA ASP A 278 12.30 7.72 -16.91
C ASP A 278 13.80 7.49 -17.19
N THR A 279 14.09 6.53 -18.06
CA THR A 279 15.45 6.18 -18.49
C THR A 279 15.86 6.89 -19.80
N GLY A 280 15.17 7.97 -20.17
CA GLY A 280 15.35 8.68 -21.44
C GLY A 280 14.98 7.85 -22.67
N LYS A 281 14.16 6.81 -22.52
CA LYS A 281 13.73 5.89 -23.60
C LYS A 281 12.36 6.22 -24.17
N SER A 282 11.42 6.50 -23.28
CA SER A 282 10.03 6.87 -23.54
C SER A 282 9.56 7.67 -22.34
N PRO A 283 8.68 8.67 -22.50
CA PRO A 283 8.03 9.31 -21.37
C PRO A 283 7.27 8.28 -20.51
N ILE A 284 7.20 8.51 -19.20
CA ILE A 284 6.39 7.70 -18.29
C ILE A 284 5.51 8.57 -17.41
N THR A 285 4.31 8.08 -17.09
CA THR A 285 3.41 8.68 -16.09
C THR A 285 3.12 7.63 -15.02
N CYS A 286 3.88 7.65 -13.92
CA CYS A 286 3.68 6.79 -12.75
C CYS A 286 2.44 7.23 -11.97
N THR A 287 1.48 6.32 -11.79
CA THR A 287 0.24 6.59 -11.04
C THR A 287 0.32 6.06 -9.60
N ASP A 288 1.00 4.94 -9.40
CA ASP A 288 1.04 4.24 -8.11
C ASP A 288 2.39 3.55 -7.90
N ILE A 289 2.80 3.48 -6.63
CA ILE A 289 3.85 2.56 -6.16
C ILE A 289 3.21 1.62 -5.13
N TYR A 290 3.41 0.32 -5.32
CA TYR A 290 3.11 -0.71 -4.32
C TYR A 290 4.41 -1.23 -3.73
N ALA A 291 4.56 -1.12 -2.41
CA ALA A 291 5.67 -1.72 -1.68
C ALA A 291 5.13 -2.92 -0.89
N LEU A 292 5.61 -4.12 -1.23
CA LEU A 292 5.08 -5.41 -0.77
C LEU A 292 5.93 -5.99 0.37
N ASP A 293 5.27 -6.74 1.26
CA ASP A 293 5.90 -7.49 2.36
C ASP A 293 6.75 -6.63 3.31
N ILE A 294 6.26 -5.42 3.60
CA ILE A 294 6.93 -4.37 4.36
C ILE A 294 6.73 -4.56 5.87
N LYS A 295 7.78 -4.32 6.67
CA LYS A 295 7.73 -4.40 8.14
C LYS A 295 6.88 -3.28 8.74
N THR A 296 6.38 -3.52 9.95
CA THR A 296 5.77 -2.46 10.77
C THR A 296 6.84 -1.84 11.66
N ILE A 297 6.89 -0.50 11.74
CA ILE A 297 7.71 0.21 12.72
C ILE A 297 6.92 0.24 14.04
N ALA A 298 7.53 -0.22 15.14
CA ALA A 298 6.99 0.00 16.46
C ALA A 298 6.93 1.51 16.74
N LYS A 299 5.73 2.05 16.95
CA LYS A 299 5.54 3.40 17.47
C LYS A 299 5.57 3.31 19.00
N ASP A 300 6.28 4.21 19.65
CA ASP A 300 6.13 4.40 21.09
C ASP A 300 4.71 4.92 21.36
N GLU A 301 3.90 4.14 22.07
CA GLU A 301 2.62 4.62 22.59
C GLU A 301 2.89 5.68 23.67
N PRO A 302 2.14 6.79 23.68
CA PRO A 302 2.26 7.75 24.78
C PRO A 302 1.83 7.07 26.08
N GLU A 303 2.73 6.97 27.05
CA GLU A 303 2.39 6.33 28.34
C GLU A 303 1.17 7.00 28.97
N VAL A 304 0.09 6.22 29.12
CA VAL A 304 -1.10 6.65 29.85
C VAL A 304 -0.73 6.73 31.32
N SER A 305 -0.46 7.94 31.80
CA SER A 305 -0.18 8.17 33.21
C SER A 305 -1.44 7.91 34.05
N GLU A 306 -1.55 6.72 34.64
CA GLU A 306 -2.56 6.45 35.67
C GLU A 306 -2.33 7.39 36.86
N ASN A 307 -3.21 8.38 37.06
CA ASN A 307 -3.28 9.10 38.32
C ASN A 307 -4.69 9.58 38.67
N SER A 308 -5.40 8.70 39.38
CA SER A 308 -6.43 8.94 40.41
C SER A 308 -7.49 10.05 40.24
N GLU A 309 -8.75 9.65 40.40
CA GLU A 309 -9.91 10.49 40.69
C GLU A 309 -9.72 11.45 41.89
N ALA A 310 -10.28 12.68 41.81
CA ALA A 310 -11.23 13.20 42.83
C ALA A 310 -11.69 14.67 42.58
N ALA A 311 -12.95 14.81 42.14
CA ALA A 311 -13.99 15.75 42.61
C ALA A 311 -13.79 17.29 42.77
N ALA A 312 -14.78 18.00 42.18
CA ALA A 312 -15.55 19.12 42.74
C ALA A 312 -15.08 20.60 42.60
N ASP A 313 -15.63 21.26 41.57
CA ASP A 313 -16.64 22.34 41.70
C ASP A 313 -16.29 23.66 42.43
N ASN A 314 -16.16 24.78 41.69
CA ASN A 314 -17.22 25.80 41.69
C ASN A 314 -17.09 26.95 40.66
N ASN A 315 -18.27 27.42 40.26
CA ASN A 315 -18.61 28.56 39.41
C ASN A 315 -17.82 29.87 39.65
N ASN A 316 -17.56 30.62 38.56
CA ASN A 316 -18.18 31.97 38.45
C ASN A 316 -18.25 32.46 37.00
N ALA A 317 -19.34 33.14 36.64
CA ALA A 317 -19.52 33.80 35.35
C ALA A 317 -19.69 35.32 35.55
N VAL A 318 -18.95 36.15 34.80
CA VAL A 318 -19.36 37.53 34.48
C VAL A 318 -18.96 37.90 33.05
N GLU A 319 -19.95 38.47 32.40
CA GLU A 319 -20.19 38.92 31.03
C GLU A 319 -19.37 40.16 30.55
N THR A 320 -19.40 40.41 29.23
CA THR A 320 -19.19 41.71 28.51
C THR A 320 -17.77 42.32 28.44
N THR A 321 -17.19 42.57 27.25
CA THR A 321 -17.61 43.62 26.29
C THR A 321 -16.88 43.53 24.92
N LYS A 322 -17.51 44.06 23.86
CA LYS A 322 -16.95 44.32 22.50
C LYS A 322 -16.85 45.85 22.28
N PRO A 323 -15.88 46.40 21.53
CA PRO A 323 -16.10 46.85 20.13
C PRO A 323 -14.98 46.34 19.17
N ALA A 324 -15.27 45.93 17.92
CA ALA A 324 -15.22 46.73 16.68
C ALA A 324 -13.76 47.09 16.24
N ASP A 325 -13.36 47.08 14.96
CA ASP A 325 -14.16 47.26 13.74
C ASP A 325 -13.38 46.86 12.43
N THR A 326 -14.12 46.61 11.33
CA THR A 326 -13.70 46.67 9.88
C THR A 326 -12.49 45.80 9.35
N GLN A 327 -12.35 45.37 8.08
CA GLN A 327 -13.02 45.62 6.78
C GLN A 327 -13.20 44.36 5.88
N THR A 328 -14.21 44.40 5.00
CA THR A 328 -14.33 43.60 3.75
C THR A 328 -14.01 44.51 2.54
N PRO A 329 -13.54 43.98 1.40
CA PRO A 329 -14.41 43.87 0.20
C PRO A 329 -14.19 42.56 -0.58
N ALA A 330 -15.20 41.84 -1.11
CA ALA A 330 -16.26 42.20 -2.06
C ALA A 330 -15.81 42.25 -3.55
N ALA A 331 -16.64 41.66 -4.43
CA ALA A 331 -16.46 41.53 -5.89
C ALA A 331 -17.53 42.38 -6.64
N VAL A 332 -17.76 42.37 -7.97
CA VAL A 332 -17.47 41.45 -9.09
C VAL A 332 -17.40 42.25 -10.40
N THR A 333 -16.71 41.77 -11.45
CA THR A 333 -17.17 41.56 -12.86
C THR A 333 -16.04 41.77 -13.89
N SER A 334 -16.05 41.36 -15.17
CA SER A 334 -16.65 40.31 -16.02
C SER A 334 -16.40 40.74 -17.48
N LYS A 335 -15.95 39.85 -18.40
CA LYS A 335 -16.32 39.94 -19.83
C LYS A 335 -15.98 38.70 -20.68
N ASP A 336 -16.90 38.38 -21.59
CA ASP A 336 -16.96 37.23 -22.50
C ASP A 336 -16.01 37.26 -23.72
N ASN A 337 -15.67 36.08 -24.24
CA ASN A 337 -16.22 35.51 -25.50
C ASN A 337 -15.62 34.09 -25.74
N SER A 338 -16.40 33.00 -25.80
CA SER A 338 -17.12 32.43 -26.98
C SER A 338 -16.19 31.88 -28.09
N SER A 339 -16.41 30.73 -28.76
CA SER A 339 -17.39 29.63 -28.63
C SER A 339 -17.08 28.50 -29.65
N SER A 340 -17.93 27.46 -29.70
CA SER A 340 -18.02 26.30 -30.62
C SER A 340 -17.26 25.01 -30.22
N ASP A 341 -17.84 23.82 -29.97
CA ASP A 341 -19.16 23.17 -30.18
C ASP A 341 -19.21 22.18 -31.37
N ASN A 342 -19.19 20.85 -31.11
CA ASN A 342 -20.25 19.87 -31.49
C ASN A 342 -19.83 18.37 -31.47
N LYS A 343 -20.70 17.54 -30.84
CA LYS A 343 -21.20 16.18 -31.22
C LYS A 343 -20.34 14.90 -31.17
N ASP A 344 -20.79 13.99 -30.30
CA ASP A 344 -21.39 12.66 -30.56
C ASP A 344 -20.82 11.76 -31.68
N ASP A 345 -20.43 10.50 -31.34
CA ASP A 345 -21.17 9.29 -31.78
C ASP A 345 -20.73 7.96 -31.09
N GLU A 346 -21.46 6.88 -31.39
CA GLU A 346 -21.51 5.57 -30.71
C GLU A 346 -20.31 4.58 -30.91
N GLY A 347 -20.18 3.62 -29.97
CA GLY A 347 -20.51 2.22 -30.31
C GLY A 347 -19.45 1.24 -30.87
N SER A 348 -18.83 0.47 -29.96
CA SER A 348 -18.40 -0.94 -30.13
C SER A 348 -17.31 -1.33 -31.16
N ASN A 349 -16.38 -2.20 -30.75
CA ASN A 349 -16.10 -3.50 -31.41
C ASN A 349 -15.08 -4.34 -30.61
N PHE A 350 -15.54 -5.44 -30.02
CA PHE A 350 -14.73 -6.40 -29.27
C PHE A 350 -14.58 -7.69 -30.08
N LYS A 351 -13.40 -7.96 -30.67
CA LYS A 351 -13.03 -9.28 -31.24
C LYS A 351 -11.58 -9.35 -31.75
N LEU A 352 -10.93 -10.49 -31.46
CA LEU A 352 -9.62 -10.96 -31.98
C LEU A 352 -8.43 -10.13 -31.45
N ILE A 353 -7.33 -10.71 -30.98
CA ILE A 353 -6.63 -11.91 -31.48
C ILE A 353 -6.26 -12.88 -30.35
N VAL A 354 -6.55 -14.16 -30.56
CA VAL A 354 -5.87 -15.30 -29.91
C VAL A 354 -4.93 -15.92 -30.93
N ILE A 355 -3.66 -16.18 -30.55
CA ILE A 355 -2.70 -17.19 -31.04
C ILE A 355 -1.28 -16.68 -30.69
N GLY A 356 -0.49 -17.46 -29.92
CA GLY A 356 0.94 -17.12 -29.69
C GLY A 356 1.67 -17.85 -28.55
N ILE A 357 0.98 -18.40 -27.54
CA ILE A 357 1.65 -18.94 -26.34
C ILE A 357 2.01 -20.42 -26.50
N VAL A 358 3.19 -20.70 -27.05
CA VAL A 358 3.88 -22.01 -26.91
C VAL A 358 5.40 -21.86 -26.68
N ALA A 359 6.03 -20.80 -27.20
CA ALA A 359 7.50 -20.66 -27.14
C ALA A 359 8.05 -20.12 -25.80
N GLY A 360 7.31 -19.28 -25.07
CA GLY A 360 7.83 -18.58 -23.87
C GLY A 360 8.04 -19.47 -22.64
N VAL A 361 7.24 -20.53 -22.48
CA VAL A 361 7.20 -21.37 -21.26
C VAL A 361 8.54 -22.06 -20.96
N ILE A 362 9.33 -22.39 -22.00
CA ILE A 362 10.64 -23.04 -21.82
C ILE A 362 11.71 -22.07 -21.30
N VAL A 363 11.59 -20.76 -21.61
CA VAL A 363 12.54 -19.74 -21.14
C VAL A 363 12.27 -19.39 -19.68
N ALA A 364 11.00 -19.18 -19.31
CA ALA A 364 10.59 -18.84 -17.94
C ALA A 364 11.06 -19.88 -16.89
N ALA A 365 10.85 -21.17 -17.18
CA ALA A 365 11.31 -22.25 -16.30
C ALA A 365 12.86 -22.28 -16.14
N GLY A 366 13.60 -21.88 -17.18
CA GLY A 366 15.06 -21.76 -17.14
C GLY A 366 15.55 -20.61 -16.26
N VAL A 367 14.86 -19.46 -16.29
CA VAL A 367 15.18 -18.29 -15.45
C VAL A 367 14.89 -18.58 -13.97
N ILE A 368 13.72 -19.14 -13.66
CA ILE A 368 13.35 -19.52 -12.28
C ILE A 368 14.33 -20.56 -11.71
N PHE A 369 14.76 -21.55 -12.50
CA PHE A 369 15.77 -22.52 -12.05
C PHE A 369 17.17 -21.92 -11.90
N LEU A 370 17.52 -20.91 -12.70
CA LEU A 370 18.80 -20.18 -12.55
C LEU A 370 18.83 -19.27 -11.32
N ILE A 371 17.70 -18.63 -10.97
CA ILE A 371 17.56 -17.80 -9.76
C ILE A 371 17.58 -18.71 -8.52
N LEU A 372 16.71 -19.73 -8.45
CA LEU A 372 16.68 -20.68 -7.32
C LEU A 372 17.94 -21.55 -7.21
N GLY A 373 18.66 -21.76 -8.31
CA GLY A 373 19.93 -22.47 -8.36
C GLY A 373 21.14 -21.64 -7.91
N LYS A 374 20.99 -20.32 -7.71
CA LYS A 374 22.07 -19.38 -7.40
C LYS A 374 22.34 -19.18 -5.91
N LYS A 375 21.94 -20.12 -5.04
CA LYS A 375 22.33 -20.09 -3.61
C LYS A 375 23.84 -19.88 -3.47
N SER A 376 24.21 -18.89 -2.64
CA SER A 376 25.54 -18.32 -2.52
C SER A 376 26.69 -19.33 -2.68
N ARG A 377 27.59 -19.01 -3.61
CA ARG A 377 28.84 -19.75 -3.83
C ARG A 377 29.99 -19.23 -2.97
N GLU A 378 29.75 -18.34 -2.02
CA GLU A 378 30.81 -17.76 -1.19
C GLU A 378 30.58 -18.06 0.30
N THR A 379 31.66 -18.41 1.00
CA THR A 379 31.68 -18.70 2.43
C THR A 379 32.70 -17.77 3.07
N TYR A 380 32.36 -17.20 4.23
CA TYR A 380 33.27 -16.34 4.96
C TYR A 380 34.36 -17.20 5.63
N ASP A 381 35.62 -17.08 5.17
CA ASP A 381 36.75 -17.80 5.77
C ASP A 381 37.30 -17.01 6.96
N VAL A 382 36.92 -17.46 8.16
CA VAL A 382 37.29 -16.84 9.44
C VAL A 382 38.81 -16.75 9.64
N ASN A 383 39.61 -17.63 9.02
CA ASN A 383 41.08 -17.59 9.13
C ASN A 383 41.72 -16.60 8.14
N LYS A 384 40.98 -16.15 7.11
CA LYS A 384 41.46 -15.19 6.09
C LYS A 384 40.73 -13.85 6.13
N HIS A 385 39.76 -13.68 7.03
CA HIS A 385 38.91 -12.50 7.18
C HIS A 385 38.35 -11.95 5.86
N ARG A 386 37.91 -12.85 4.96
CA ARG A 386 37.30 -12.49 3.69
C ARG A 386 36.34 -13.58 3.20
N TYR A 387 35.38 -13.18 2.38
CA TYR A 387 34.60 -14.11 1.58
C TYR A 387 35.50 -14.85 0.59
N VAL A 388 35.32 -16.16 0.49
CA VAL A 388 35.99 -17.01 -0.50
C VAL A 388 34.97 -17.85 -1.23
N LYS A 389 35.15 -17.93 -2.54
CA LYS A 389 34.38 -18.80 -3.42
C LYS A 389 34.64 -20.28 -3.09
N LYS A 390 33.58 -21.05 -3.03
CA LYS A 390 33.55 -22.48 -2.68
C LYS A 390 34.07 -23.37 -3.80
#